data_AF-A0A351DST0-F1
#
_entry.id   AF-A0A351DST0-F1
#
_cell.length_a   1.000
_cell.length_b   1.000
_cell.length_c   1.000
_cell.angle_alpha   90.00
_cell.angle_beta   90.00
_cell.angle_gamma   90.00
#
_symmetry.space_group_name_H-M   'P 1'
#
loop_
_entity.id
_entity.type
_entity.pdbx_description
1 polymer ?
#
loop_
_entity_poly.entity_id
_entity_poly.type
_entity_poly.pdbx_seq_one_letter_code
_entity_poly.pdbx_strand_id
1 'polypeptide(L)'
;MCIFPITFTGTGRWFRPATFLMLLVAVLASCGQAPKTDPMQDLSASELLGNPDYPAISYGGYRGVSRSEQPTLAQLKEDMRILHAMGIRFLRTYNVQLPHASNVVKAISELKQTDPDFEMYVMLGAWIDCEGAWTGAPNHAVQDFEANGEEIQRAVALTQQFPDIVKVIAVGNEAMVHWAASYFVAPEVILHWVHHLQGLKAEGALPGDLWITSSDNFASWGGGGPEYHNADLDSLILAVDYVSMHTYPFHDTHYNPTFWKGGELDPTDVNGAMGRAVAYSQNQYASVVDYVRRLDPNKPVHIGETGWASVSDGFYGPEGSRASDEYKQALFYHGMREWTQSSGISCFYFEAFDEPWKSAANPTDSENHFGLFTKDGEAKFAIWPLVEQGVFDGLTRDGHEIRPTYAGQRELLDRHVLNPAP
;
A
#
# COMPACT_ATOMS: atom_id res chain seq x y z
N MET A 1 -0.88 -8.34 -75.81
CA MET A 1 -2.28 -8.74 -75.99
C MET A 1 -3.12 -7.70 -75.27
N CYS A 2 -3.62 -6.70 -76.00
CA CYS A 2 -5.01 -6.62 -76.50
C CYS A 2 -5.96 -6.19 -75.36
N ILE A 3 -6.76 -5.12 -75.40
CA ILE A 3 -7.25 -4.17 -76.42
C ILE A 3 -7.74 -2.90 -75.66
N PHE A 4 -7.66 -1.73 -76.32
CA PHE A 4 -8.19 -0.40 -75.96
C PHE A 4 -9.77 -0.35 -75.94
N PRO A 5 -10.46 0.81 -75.99
CA PRO A 5 -10.92 1.66 -74.90
C PRO A 5 -12.46 1.88 -74.95
N ILE A 6 -13.03 2.71 -74.05
CA ILE A 6 -14.28 3.40 -74.36
C ILE A 6 -14.11 4.89 -74.04
N THR A 7 -14.21 5.69 -75.08
CA THR A 7 -14.40 7.15 -75.03
C THR A 7 -15.85 7.44 -75.35
N PHE A 8 -16.44 8.43 -74.67
CA PHE A 8 -17.61 9.12 -75.18
C PHE A 8 -17.39 10.64 -75.12
N THR A 9 -17.54 11.22 -76.29
CA THR A 9 -17.52 12.64 -76.62
C THR A 9 -18.87 13.30 -76.27
N GLY A 10 -18.86 14.51 -75.74
CA GLY A 10 -20.06 15.33 -75.56
C GLY A 10 -19.71 16.81 -75.46
N THR A 11 -20.22 17.59 -76.41
CA THR A 11 -19.82 18.94 -76.80
C THR A 11 -20.52 20.07 -76.02
N GLY A 12 -19.75 21.10 -75.66
CA GLY A 12 -20.07 22.52 -75.92
C GLY A 12 -20.96 23.29 -74.94
N ARG A 13 -20.38 24.28 -74.24
CA ARG A 13 -20.74 25.71 -74.35
C ARG A 13 -19.82 26.61 -73.52
N TRP A 14 -19.79 27.86 -73.96
CA TRP A 14 -18.80 28.92 -73.74
C TRP A 14 -19.06 29.78 -72.48
N PHE A 15 -17.94 30.28 -71.91
CA PHE A 15 -17.75 31.54 -71.14
C PHE A 15 -18.25 31.66 -69.69
N ARG A 16 -17.31 31.75 -68.72
CA ARG A 16 -16.76 33.00 -68.16
C ARG A 16 -15.60 32.73 -67.16
N PRO A 17 -14.63 33.65 -67.01
CA PRO A 17 -13.38 33.42 -66.27
C PRO A 17 -13.41 33.97 -64.83
N ALA A 18 -12.30 33.76 -64.11
CA ALA A 18 -12.03 34.02 -62.68
C ALA A 18 -12.36 32.78 -61.84
N THR A 19 -11.45 32.20 -61.06
CA THR A 19 -10.54 32.88 -60.12
C THR A 19 -9.47 31.87 -59.69
N PHE A 20 -8.22 32.34 -59.55
CA PHE A 20 -7.24 31.93 -58.54
C PHE A 20 -7.02 30.43 -58.23
N LEU A 21 -5.79 29.95 -58.39
CA LEU A 21 -4.76 30.00 -57.33
C LEU A 21 -3.63 29.00 -57.65
N MET A 22 -2.40 29.50 -57.71
CA MET A 22 -1.16 28.73 -57.77
C MET A 22 -1.03 27.85 -56.53
N LEU A 23 -0.89 26.53 -56.72
CA LEU A 23 -0.33 25.64 -55.70
C LEU A 23 1.20 25.68 -55.82
N LEU A 24 1.81 26.57 -55.03
CA LEU A 24 3.24 26.57 -54.78
C LEU A 24 3.52 25.65 -53.59
N VAL A 25 4.45 24.72 -53.80
CA VAL A 25 5.04 23.84 -52.79
C VAL A 25 5.68 24.69 -51.69
N ALA A 26 5.23 24.50 -50.45
CA ALA A 26 5.95 24.92 -49.25
C ALA A 26 6.19 23.68 -48.38
N VAL A 27 7.43 23.18 -48.43
CA VAL A 27 7.96 22.24 -47.45
C VAL A 27 8.10 23.00 -46.14
N LEU A 28 7.19 22.78 -45.21
CA LEU A 28 7.39 23.15 -43.81
C LEU A 28 7.79 21.90 -43.05
N ALA A 29 9.07 21.84 -42.70
CA ALA A 29 9.56 21.04 -41.60
C ALA A 29 8.81 21.47 -40.33
N SER A 30 7.80 20.69 -39.95
CA SER A 30 7.20 20.79 -38.64
C SER A 30 8.15 20.11 -37.67
N CYS A 31 8.94 20.91 -36.96
CA CYS A 31 9.39 20.53 -35.62
C CYS A 31 8.13 20.43 -34.75
N GLY A 32 7.46 19.29 -34.82
CA GLY A 32 6.47 18.91 -33.82
C GLY A 32 7.23 18.72 -32.52
N GLN A 33 7.03 19.61 -31.56
CA GLN A 33 7.31 19.28 -30.16
C GLN A 33 6.62 17.95 -29.89
N ALA A 34 7.36 16.98 -29.34
CA ALA A 34 6.76 15.80 -28.75
C ALA A 34 5.61 16.28 -27.83
N PRO A 35 4.47 15.56 -27.78
CA PRO A 35 3.44 15.88 -26.81
C PRO A 35 4.13 15.96 -25.46
N LYS A 36 3.93 17.06 -24.72
CA LYS A 36 4.26 17.07 -23.30
C LYS A 36 3.42 15.96 -22.69
N THR A 37 4.04 14.80 -22.45
CA THR A 37 3.50 13.78 -21.55
C THR A 37 3.21 14.49 -20.25
N ASP A 38 1.93 14.55 -19.89
CA ASP A 38 1.49 15.23 -18.67
C ASP A 38 2.24 14.53 -17.51
N PRO A 39 3.07 15.24 -16.75
CA PRO A 39 3.73 14.65 -15.59
C PRO A 39 2.65 14.14 -14.63
N MET A 40 2.96 13.09 -13.87
CA MET A 40 2.18 12.51 -12.75
C MET A 40 1.02 13.41 -12.29
N GLN A 41 -0.20 12.88 -12.33
CA GLN A 41 -1.40 13.66 -12.08
C GLN A 41 -1.30 14.35 -10.71
N ASP A 42 -1.67 15.64 -10.66
CA ASP A 42 -1.67 16.38 -9.40
C ASP A 42 -2.92 16.02 -8.58
N LEU A 43 -2.97 14.77 -8.12
CA LEU A 43 -4.10 14.20 -7.39
C LEU A 43 -3.97 14.49 -5.89
N SER A 44 -5.11 14.82 -5.29
CA SER A 44 -5.24 14.92 -3.83
C SER A 44 -5.35 13.55 -3.17
N ALA A 45 -5.13 13.48 -1.86
CA ALA A 45 -5.33 12.25 -1.10
C ALA A 45 -6.77 11.70 -1.21
N SER A 46 -7.77 12.58 -1.30
CA SER A 46 -9.18 12.20 -1.46
C SER A 46 -9.52 11.57 -2.81
N GLU A 47 -8.71 11.84 -3.85
CA GLU A 47 -8.90 11.27 -5.19
C GLU A 47 -8.20 9.91 -5.32
N LEU A 48 -7.14 9.70 -4.52
CA LEU A 48 -6.38 8.45 -4.46
C LEU A 48 -7.05 7.41 -3.57
N LEU A 49 -7.50 7.81 -2.37
CA LEU A 49 -8.02 6.89 -1.38
C LEU A 49 -9.42 6.40 -1.76
N GLY A 50 -9.61 5.08 -1.73
CA GLY A 50 -10.83 4.41 -2.17
C GLY A 50 -10.94 4.21 -3.68
N ASN A 51 -9.98 4.71 -4.47
CA ASN A 51 -10.01 4.59 -5.92
C ASN A 51 -9.28 3.29 -6.37
N PRO A 52 -9.96 2.36 -7.05
CA PRO A 52 -9.37 1.09 -7.49
C PRO A 52 -8.25 1.25 -8.53
N ASP A 53 -8.16 2.40 -9.22
CA ASP A 53 -7.09 2.70 -10.18
C ASP A 53 -5.75 3.05 -9.47
N TYR A 54 -5.77 3.27 -8.16
CA TYR A 54 -4.58 3.54 -7.34
C TYR A 54 -4.38 2.51 -6.22
N PRO A 55 -4.18 1.21 -6.55
CA PRO A 55 -3.96 0.18 -5.56
C PRO A 55 -2.81 0.52 -4.60
N ALA A 56 -3.08 0.33 -3.32
CA ALA A 56 -2.18 0.67 -2.25
C ALA A 56 -1.43 -0.56 -1.69
N ILE A 57 -0.21 -0.39 -1.19
CA ILE A 57 0.56 -1.47 -0.55
C ILE A 57 1.47 -0.92 0.56
N SER A 58 1.66 -1.71 1.61
CA SER A 58 2.70 -1.44 2.61
C SER A 58 4.06 -1.86 2.08
N TYR A 59 5.06 -1.01 2.25
CA TYR A 59 6.36 -1.19 1.61
C TYR A 59 7.54 -0.92 2.55
N GLY A 60 8.32 -1.98 2.79
CA GLY A 60 9.69 -1.96 3.25
C GLY A 60 10.62 -2.49 2.16
N GLY A 61 11.74 -1.81 1.94
CA GLY A 61 12.70 -2.14 0.87
C GLY A 61 13.95 -2.83 1.39
N TYR A 62 13.94 -3.27 2.65
CA TYR A 62 15.11 -3.82 3.32
C TYR A 62 15.37 -5.25 2.81
N ARG A 63 16.63 -5.53 2.46
CA ARG A 63 17.04 -6.83 1.89
C ARG A 63 17.87 -7.68 2.85
N GLY A 64 18.43 -7.05 3.89
CA GLY A 64 19.24 -7.68 4.93
C GLY A 64 18.45 -8.04 6.18
N VAL A 65 19.15 -8.56 7.18
CA VAL A 65 18.59 -8.98 8.48
C VAL A 65 18.64 -7.86 9.53
N SER A 66 19.03 -6.64 9.13
CA SER A 66 19.07 -5.48 10.01
C SER A 66 18.67 -4.21 9.25
N ARG A 67 17.87 -3.35 9.90
CA ARG A 67 17.54 -2.03 9.35
C ARG A 67 18.73 -1.06 9.33
N SER A 68 19.84 -1.38 9.99
CA SER A 68 21.08 -0.62 9.81
C SER A 68 21.62 -0.75 8.38
N GLU A 69 21.27 -1.83 7.68
CA GLU A 69 21.60 -2.06 6.27
C GLU A 69 20.51 -1.42 5.40
N GLN A 70 20.65 -0.12 5.14
CA GLN A 70 19.72 0.63 4.32
C GLN A 70 19.82 0.22 2.84
N PRO A 71 18.70 -0.03 2.13
CA PRO A 71 18.74 -0.26 0.70
C PRO A 71 19.24 0.98 -0.04
N THR A 72 19.99 0.74 -1.12
CA THR A 72 20.48 1.84 -1.97
C THR A 72 19.33 2.44 -2.79
N LEU A 73 19.51 3.67 -3.30
CA LEU A 73 18.55 4.27 -4.23
C LEU A 73 18.35 3.42 -5.49
N ALA A 74 19.39 2.76 -6.00
CA ALA A 74 19.27 1.89 -7.17
C ALA A 74 18.35 0.70 -6.88
N GLN A 75 18.54 0.07 -5.72
CA GLN A 75 17.70 -1.03 -5.25
C GLN A 75 16.25 -0.58 -5.06
N LEU A 76 16.01 0.56 -4.39
CA LEU A 76 14.66 1.08 -4.24
C LEU A 76 14.00 1.38 -5.59
N LYS A 77 14.75 1.83 -6.60
CA LYS A 77 14.21 2.02 -7.96
C LYS A 77 13.88 0.72 -8.69
N GLU A 78 14.54 -0.39 -8.37
CA GLU A 78 14.13 -1.71 -8.86
C GLU A 78 12.72 -2.03 -8.34
N ASP A 79 12.55 -1.89 -7.03
CA ASP A 79 11.30 -2.18 -6.32
C ASP A 79 10.16 -1.31 -6.84
N MET A 80 10.40 0.00 -7.00
CA MET A 80 9.42 0.94 -7.54
C MET A 80 8.93 0.54 -8.93
N ARG A 81 9.82 0.05 -9.81
CA ARG A 81 9.44 -0.41 -11.15
C ARG A 81 8.64 -1.71 -11.09
N ILE A 82 9.02 -2.64 -10.22
CA ILE A 82 8.28 -3.90 -10.01
C ILE A 82 6.85 -3.60 -9.52
N LEU A 83 6.73 -2.75 -8.50
CA LEU A 83 5.43 -2.38 -7.92
C LEU A 83 4.57 -1.59 -8.92
N HIS A 84 5.18 -0.66 -9.66
CA HIS A 84 4.48 0.08 -10.71
C HIS A 84 3.98 -0.84 -11.83
N ALA A 85 4.78 -1.83 -12.25
CA ALA A 85 4.41 -2.79 -13.29
C ALA A 85 3.22 -3.65 -12.90
N MET A 86 3.12 -4.09 -11.63
CA MET A 86 1.94 -4.81 -11.12
C MET A 86 0.72 -3.91 -10.84
N GLY A 87 0.79 -2.62 -11.17
CA GLY A 87 -0.32 -1.67 -11.01
C GLY A 87 -0.41 -0.99 -9.66
N ILE A 88 0.52 -1.20 -8.73
CA ILE A 88 0.54 -0.42 -7.47
C ILE A 88 0.86 1.04 -7.78
N ARG A 89 0.16 1.96 -7.11
CA ARG A 89 0.39 3.41 -7.24
C ARG A 89 0.53 4.13 -5.90
N PHE A 90 0.23 3.50 -4.77
CA PHE A 90 0.26 4.18 -3.48
C PHE A 90 0.97 3.34 -2.41
N LEU A 91 2.12 3.82 -1.94
CA LEU A 91 2.92 3.12 -0.94
C LEU A 91 2.66 3.66 0.46
N ARG A 92 2.73 2.80 1.46
CA ARG A 92 2.80 3.20 2.88
C ARG A 92 4.18 2.89 3.45
N THR A 93 4.73 3.85 4.19
CA THR A 93 5.99 3.73 4.97
C THR A 93 5.72 3.95 6.46
N TYR A 94 6.73 3.73 7.31
CA TYR A 94 6.52 3.52 8.76
C TYR A 94 7.22 4.51 9.69
N ASN A 95 8.38 5.02 9.30
CA ASN A 95 9.16 5.99 10.06
C ASN A 95 9.99 6.84 9.10
N VAL A 96 10.38 8.01 9.58
CA VAL A 96 11.32 8.94 8.96
C VAL A 96 12.59 9.15 9.80
N GLN A 97 12.75 8.40 10.89
CA GLN A 97 13.98 8.35 11.68
C GLN A 97 15.13 7.74 10.88
N LEU A 98 14.85 6.67 10.12
CA LEU A 98 15.82 6.01 9.25
C LEU A 98 15.78 6.56 7.82
N PRO A 99 16.87 6.47 7.05
CA PRO A 99 16.92 6.98 5.67
C PRO A 99 15.95 6.32 4.68
N HIS A 100 15.31 5.21 5.02
CA HIS A 100 14.50 4.43 4.08
C HIS A 100 13.37 5.26 3.44
N ALA A 101 12.46 5.84 4.23
CA ALA A 101 11.31 6.56 3.68
C ALA A 101 11.73 7.77 2.82
N SER A 102 12.75 8.52 3.27
CA SER A 102 13.29 9.65 2.49
C SER A 102 13.95 9.18 1.19
N ASN A 103 14.66 8.05 1.21
CA ASN A 103 15.23 7.45 0.00
C ASN A 103 14.15 6.87 -0.93
N VAL A 104 13.03 6.37 -0.42
CA VAL A 104 11.89 5.92 -1.25
C VAL A 104 11.30 7.09 -2.02
N VAL A 105 10.97 8.18 -1.33
CA VAL A 105 10.43 9.40 -1.96
C VAL A 105 11.42 9.95 -2.99
N LYS A 106 12.72 9.95 -2.67
CA LYS A 106 13.77 10.34 -3.61
C LYS A 106 13.87 9.42 -4.83
N ALA A 107 13.77 8.09 -4.64
CA ALA A 107 13.79 7.12 -5.73
C ALA A 107 12.62 7.33 -6.69
N ILE A 108 11.41 7.58 -6.16
CA ILE A 108 10.22 7.94 -6.93
C ILE A 108 10.46 9.23 -7.70
N SER A 109 10.94 10.29 -7.03
CA SER A 109 11.24 11.58 -7.67
C SER A 109 12.23 11.44 -8.83
N GLU A 110 13.29 10.66 -8.65
CA GLU A 110 14.28 10.40 -9.71
C GLU A 110 13.71 9.55 -10.86
N LEU A 111 12.82 8.59 -10.58
CA LEU A 111 12.17 7.79 -11.62
C LEU A 111 11.26 8.63 -12.50
N LYS A 112 10.43 9.48 -11.89
CA LYS A 112 9.54 10.42 -12.60
C LYS A 112 10.27 11.35 -13.56
N GLN A 113 11.51 11.73 -13.23
CA GLN A 113 12.33 12.58 -14.10
C GLN A 113 12.82 11.83 -15.35
N THR A 114 12.94 10.50 -15.26
CA THR A 114 13.45 9.65 -16.35
C THR A 114 12.35 8.95 -17.14
N ASP A 115 11.17 8.80 -16.55
CA ASP A 115 10.01 8.13 -17.12
C ASP A 115 8.76 8.97 -16.81
N PRO A 116 8.26 9.76 -17.78
CA PRO A 116 7.09 10.60 -17.59
C PRO A 116 5.80 9.84 -17.27
N ASP A 117 5.73 8.56 -17.64
CA ASP A 117 4.56 7.70 -17.38
C ASP A 117 4.63 7.04 -15.98
N PHE A 118 5.75 7.20 -15.26
CA PHE A 118 5.91 6.66 -13.92
C PHE A 118 5.13 7.46 -12.88
N GLU A 119 4.21 6.79 -12.19
CA GLU A 119 3.35 7.38 -11.15
C GLU A 119 3.39 6.55 -9.86
N MET A 120 3.71 7.20 -8.74
CA MET A 120 3.73 6.57 -7.42
C MET A 120 3.60 7.63 -6.32
N TYR A 121 2.68 7.40 -5.39
CA TYR A 121 2.38 8.27 -4.25
C TYR A 121 2.78 7.60 -2.93
N VAL A 122 2.92 8.39 -1.87
CA VAL A 122 3.37 7.91 -0.55
C VAL A 122 2.48 8.43 0.59
N MET A 123 2.04 7.49 1.42
CA MET A 123 1.58 7.69 2.79
C MET A 123 2.80 7.55 3.70
N LEU A 124 3.24 8.67 4.26
CA LEU A 124 4.44 8.77 5.07
C LEU A 124 4.12 8.47 6.54
N GLY A 125 4.70 7.41 7.10
CA GLY A 125 4.60 7.13 8.53
C GLY A 125 5.57 7.98 9.33
N ALA A 126 5.05 8.68 10.35
CA ALA A 126 5.83 9.29 11.41
C ALA A 126 5.67 8.43 12.66
N TRP A 127 6.74 7.79 13.11
CA TRP A 127 6.69 6.90 14.28
C TRP A 127 6.49 7.71 15.57
N ILE A 128 5.68 7.21 16.50
CA ILE A 128 5.38 7.88 17.77
C ILE A 128 5.65 6.93 18.92
N ASP A 129 6.44 7.41 19.88
CA ASP A 129 6.89 6.66 21.04
C ASP A 129 6.42 7.31 22.36
N CYS A 130 6.15 6.45 23.34
CA CYS A 130 6.08 6.84 24.75
C CYS A 130 7.47 7.13 25.34
N GLU A 131 7.51 7.84 26.45
CA GLU A 131 8.74 8.10 27.19
C GLU A 131 9.40 6.77 27.60
N GLY A 132 10.69 6.62 27.30
CA GLY A 132 11.42 5.39 27.61
C GLY A 132 11.02 4.19 26.75
N ALA A 133 10.35 4.40 25.61
CA ALA A 133 10.14 3.36 24.61
C ALA A 133 11.48 2.67 24.25
N TRP A 134 11.40 1.39 23.88
CA TRP A 134 12.58 0.56 23.53
C TRP A 134 13.58 0.35 24.67
N THR A 135 13.19 0.68 25.91
CA THR A 135 13.93 0.36 27.14
C THR A 135 13.19 -0.69 27.97
N GLY A 136 13.76 -1.09 29.11
CA GLY A 136 13.10 -2.01 30.04
C GLY A 136 11.97 -1.40 30.88
N ALA A 137 11.68 -0.09 30.74
CA ALA A 137 10.69 0.62 31.56
C ALA A 137 9.98 1.74 30.77
N PRO A 138 9.18 1.40 29.73
CA PRO A 138 8.38 2.39 29.01
C PRO A 138 7.30 3.00 29.91
N ASN A 139 7.10 4.31 29.78
CA ASN A 139 6.09 5.07 30.50
C ASN A 139 4.97 5.50 29.55
N HIS A 140 3.95 4.66 29.41
CA HIS A 140 2.83 4.88 28.49
C HIS A 140 1.93 6.07 28.82
N ALA A 141 2.10 6.71 29.97
CA ALA A 141 1.37 7.91 30.36
C ALA A 141 2.05 9.21 29.87
N VAL A 142 3.28 9.13 29.35
CA VAL A 142 4.07 10.28 28.90
C VAL A 142 4.63 9.96 27.53
N GLN A 143 4.66 10.95 26.64
CA GLN A 143 5.28 10.79 25.33
C GLN A 143 6.78 11.08 25.38
N ASP A 144 7.55 10.51 24.44
CA ASP A 144 8.90 11.03 24.15
C ASP A 144 8.77 12.31 23.29
N PHE A 145 8.54 13.44 23.95
CA PHE A 145 8.20 14.69 23.26
C PHE A 145 9.30 15.15 22.29
N GLU A 146 10.57 14.96 22.65
CA GLU A 146 11.71 15.35 21.82
C GLU A 146 11.80 14.47 20.58
N ALA A 147 11.84 13.14 20.75
CA ALA A 147 11.95 12.21 19.62
C ALA A 147 10.75 12.31 18.67
N ASN A 148 9.54 12.39 19.21
CA ASN A 148 8.32 12.55 18.43
C ASN A 148 8.30 13.87 17.65
N GLY A 149 8.73 14.97 18.30
CA GLY A 149 8.80 16.28 17.66
C GLY A 149 9.79 16.30 16.50
N GLU A 150 10.96 15.69 16.65
CA GLU A 150 11.92 15.59 15.55
C GLU A 150 11.42 14.70 14.41
N GLU A 151 10.73 13.60 14.73
CA GLU A 151 10.13 12.71 13.72
C GLU A 151 9.08 13.44 12.89
N ILE A 152 8.17 14.15 13.55
CA ILE A 152 7.15 14.98 12.89
C ILE A 152 7.80 16.07 12.04
N GLN A 153 8.85 16.73 12.55
CA GLN A 153 9.59 17.74 11.78
C GLN A 153 10.22 17.16 10.51
N ARG A 154 10.81 15.95 10.58
CA ARG A 154 11.35 15.27 9.40
C ARG A 154 10.25 14.92 8.39
N ALA A 155 9.08 14.47 8.85
CA ALA A 155 7.95 14.17 7.98
C ALA A 155 7.42 15.42 7.27
N VAL A 156 7.30 16.55 8.00
CA VAL A 156 6.93 17.86 7.44
C VAL A 156 7.94 18.30 6.38
N ALA A 157 9.24 18.26 6.69
CA ALA A 157 10.29 18.69 5.77
C ALA A 157 10.29 17.85 4.48
N LEU A 158 10.14 16.53 4.58
CA LEU A 158 10.07 15.65 3.41
C LEU A 158 8.83 15.94 2.55
N THR A 159 7.69 16.19 3.18
CA THR A 159 6.44 16.54 2.50
C THR A 159 6.53 17.87 1.78
N GLN A 160 7.14 18.89 2.40
CA GLN A 160 7.41 20.18 1.76
C GLN A 160 8.35 20.07 0.56
N GLN A 161 9.31 19.14 0.62
CA GLN A 161 10.26 18.91 -0.46
C GLN A 161 9.63 18.15 -1.64
N PHE A 162 8.68 17.25 -1.38
CA PHE A 162 8.05 16.37 -2.38
C PHE A 162 6.52 16.33 -2.26
N PRO A 163 5.82 17.48 -2.37
CA PRO A 163 4.37 17.57 -2.14
C PRO A 163 3.53 16.87 -3.23
N ASP A 164 4.14 16.66 -4.40
CA ASP A 164 3.56 15.89 -5.49
C ASP A 164 3.55 14.39 -5.17
N ILE A 165 4.50 13.88 -4.37
CA ILE A 165 4.62 12.44 -4.05
C ILE A 165 3.93 12.12 -2.72
N VAL A 166 4.16 12.93 -1.68
CA VAL A 166 3.63 12.67 -0.34
C VAL A 166 2.21 13.22 -0.23
N LYS A 167 1.24 12.31 -0.10
CA LYS A 167 -0.19 12.65 -0.09
C LYS A 167 -0.86 12.44 1.26
N VAL A 168 -0.25 11.62 2.12
CA VAL A 168 -0.74 11.39 3.48
C VAL A 168 0.43 11.42 4.47
N ILE A 169 0.22 12.00 5.66
CA ILE A 169 1.08 11.76 6.83
C ILE A 169 0.27 10.93 7.86
N ALA A 170 0.84 9.82 8.30
CA ALA A 170 0.28 8.96 9.34
C ALA A 170 1.06 9.15 10.64
N VAL A 171 0.40 9.71 11.65
CA VAL A 171 0.94 9.96 12.99
C VAL A 171 0.80 8.69 13.82
N GLY A 172 1.88 7.94 13.96
CA GLY A 172 1.93 6.66 14.66
C GLY A 172 1.56 5.46 13.78
N ASN A 173 2.11 4.31 14.16
CA ASN A 173 1.77 2.99 13.64
C ASN A 173 1.51 2.06 14.82
N GLU A 174 0.26 1.63 15.00
CA GLU A 174 -0.15 0.86 16.19
C GLU A 174 0.34 1.49 17.51
N ALA A 175 0.39 2.83 17.52
CA ALA A 175 0.95 3.59 18.63
C ALA A 175 -0.05 3.73 19.79
N MET A 176 -1.34 3.44 19.59
CA MET A 176 -2.35 3.51 20.65
C MET A 176 -2.72 2.13 21.21
N VAL A 177 -2.29 1.07 20.56
CA VAL A 177 -2.75 -0.28 20.87
C VAL A 177 -2.07 -0.83 22.14
N HIS A 178 -2.85 -1.26 23.12
CA HIS A 178 -2.32 -1.53 24.47
C HIS A 178 -1.34 -2.71 24.54
N TRP A 179 -1.35 -3.62 23.56
CA TRP A 179 -0.41 -4.73 23.49
C TRP A 179 0.92 -4.37 22.80
N ALA A 180 1.04 -3.17 22.21
CA ALA A 180 2.33 -2.62 21.77
C ALA A 180 3.14 -2.08 22.97
N ALA A 181 3.35 -2.94 23.97
CA ALA A 181 3.89 -2.63 25.29
C ALA A 181 5.30 -2.02 25.27
N SER A 182 6.00 -2.04 24.13
CA SER A 182 7.31 -1.40 23.99
C SER A 182 7.25 0.09 23.74
N TYR A 183 6.12 0.63 23.26
CA TYR A 183 6.06 2.02 22.79
C TYR A 183 4.70 2.72 22.83
N PHE A 184 3.59 2.03 23.10
CA PHE A 184 2.26 2.65 22.95
C PHE A 184 2.07 3.91 23.81
N VAL A 185 1.27 4.84 23.32
CA VAL A 185 0.89 6.12 23.91
C VAL A 185 -0.63 6.21 24.04
N ALA A 186 -1.12 7.09 24.90
CA ALA A 186 -2.53 7.43 24.95
C ALA A 186 -2.97 8.23 23.69
N PRO A 187 -4.26 8.18 23.28
CA PRO A 187 -4.76 8.90 22.11
C PRO A 187 -4.51 10.41 22.12
N GLU A 188 -4.42 11.04 23.31
CA GLU A 188 -4.10 12.46 23.48
C GLU A 188 -2.75 12.86 22.87
N VAL A 189 -1.78 11.93 22.84
CA VAL A 189 -0.46 12.15 22.24
C VAL A 189 -0.57 12.21 20.71
N ILE A 190 -1.33 11.29 20.11
CA ILE A 190 -1.58 11.28 18.67
C ILE A 190 -2.39 12.52 18.28
N LEU A 191 -3.41 12.85 19.05
CA LEU A 191 -4.24 14.04 18.87
C LEU A 191 -3.40 15.32 18.84
N HIS A 192 -2.43 15.46 19.75
CA HIS A 192 -1.50 16.59 19.76
C HIS A 192 -0.83 16.78 18.40
N TRP A 193 -0.19 15.74 17.88
CA TRP A 193 0.58 15.81 16.64
C TRP A 193 -0.31 15.93 15.39
N VAL A 194 -1.49 15.31 15.41
CA VAL A 194 -2.51 15.53 14.36
C VAL A 194 -2.93 17.00 14.33
N HIS A 195 -3.24 17.60 15.49
CA HIS A 195 -3.59 19.02 15.55
C HIS A 195 -2.44 19.93 15.11
N HIS A 196 -1.20 19.60 15.46
CA HIS A 196 -0.03 20.31 14.98
C HIS A 196 0.04 20.32 13.45
N LEU A 197 -0.08 19.16 12.81
CA LEU A 197 -0.05 19.03 11.34
C LEU A 197 -1.24 19.72 10.66
N GLN A 198 -2.45 19.61 11.23
CA GLN A 198 -3.62 20.34 10.73
C GLN A 198 -3.45 21.86 10.86
N GLY A 199 -2.79 22.34 11.93
CA GLY A 199 -2.41 23.75 12.10
C GLY A 199 -1.45 24.21 11.00
N LEU A 200 -0.40 23.44 10.71
CA LEU A 200 0.54 23.74 9.62
C LEU A 200 -0.14 23.80 8.25
N LYS A 201 -1.16 22.94 7.98
CA LYS A 201 -1.99 23.03 6.77
C LYS A 201 -2.78 24.35 6.73
N ALA A 202 -3.42 24.73 7.84
CA ALA A 202 -4.21 25.96 7.94
C ALA A 202 -3.35 27.23 7.77
N GLU A 203 -2.09 27.18 8.18
CA GLU A 203 -1.10 28.26 8.00
C GLU A 203 -0.48 28.30 6.59
N GLY A 204 -0.75 27.29 5.75
CA GLY A 204 -0.17 27.14 4.41
C GLY A 204 1.28 26.64 4.40
N ALA A 205 1.78 26.13 5.53
CA ALA A 205 3.10 25.51 5.64
C ALA A 205 3.14 24.07 5.10
N LEU A 206 1.98 23.41 5.00
CA LEU A 206 1.78 22.13 4.32
C LEU A 206 0.71 22.29 3.23
N PRO A 207 0.71 21.43 2.18
CA PRO A 207 -0.32 21.45 1.15
C PRO A 207 -1.72 21.27 1.76
N GLY A 208 -2.70 22.05 1.31
CA GLY A 208 -4.05 22.01 1.87
C GLY A 208 -4.82 20.71 1.59
N ASP A 209 -4.42 20.00 0.54
CA ASP A 209 -4.96 18.72 0.08
C ASP A 209 -4.19 17.49 0.64
N LEU A 210 -3.14 17.72 1.43
CA LEU A 210 -2.47 16.69 2.22
C LEU A 210 -3.43 16.16 3.28
N TRP A 211 -3.60 14.84 3.37
CA TRP A 211 -4.40 14.24 4.43
C TRP A 211 -3.55 13.79 5.63
N ILE A 212 -4.07 13.97 6.83
CA ILE A 212 -3.47 13.57 8.09
C ILE A 212 -4.32 12.47 8.71
N THR A 213 -3.68 11.35 9.10
CA THR A 213 -4.32 10.23 9.80
C THR A 213 -3.44 9.76 10.95
N SER A 214 -3.93 8.81 11.74
CA SER A 214 -3.11 7.82 12.44
C SER A 214 -3.40 6.44 11.84
N SER A 215 -2.44 5.50 11.87
CA SER A 215 -2.64 4.15 11.32
C SER A 215 -2.51 3.12 12.43
N ASP A 216 -3.63 2.53 12.84
CA ASP A 216 -3.70 1.79 14.10
C ASP A 216 -4.69 0.64 14.04
N ASN A 217 -4.62 -0.26 15.00
CA ASN A 217 -5.48 -1.42 15.11
C ASN A 217 -6.97 -1.03 15.21
N PHE A 218 -7.86 -1.90 14.69
CA PHE A 218 -9.32 -1.69 14.76
C PHE A 218 -9.81 -1.40 16.21
N ALA A 219 -9.18 -2.02 17.22
CA ALA A 219 -9.54 -1.81 18.61
C ALA A 219 -9.23 -0.39 19.09
N SER A 220 -8.05 0.13 18.73
CA SER A 220 -7.60 1.50 19.02
C SER A 220 -8.53 2.56 18.43
N TRP A 221 -9.16 2.25 17.29
CA TRP A 221 -10.18 3.09 16.66
C TRP A 221 -11.61 2.87 17.18
N GLY A 222 -11.75 2.22 18.33
CA GLY A 222 -13.04 2.05 19.00
C GLY A 222 -13.88 0.87 18.51
N GLY A 223 -13.41 0.11 17.52
CA GLY A 223 -14.08 -1.10 17.03
C GLY A 223 -13.90 -2.34 17.93
N GLY A 224 -13.13 -2.20 19.02
CA GLY A 224 -12.87 -3.24 20.01
C GLY A 224 -13.64 -3.04 21.33
N GLY A 225 -12.98 -3.33 22.45
CA GLY A 225 -13.56 -3.18 23.78
C GLY A 225 -13.65 -1.72 24.27
N PRO A 226 -14.48 -1.47 25.30
CA PRO A 226 -14.71 -0.12 25.84
C PRO A 226 -13.48 0.50 26.51
N GLU A 227 -12.42 -0.27 26.77
CA GLU A 227 -11.15 0.22 27.30
C GLU A 227 -10.46 1.26 26.40
N TYR A 228 -10.78 1.28 25.10
CA TYR A 228 -10.28 2.29 24.16
C TYR A 228 -11.18 3.53 24.08
N HIS A 229 -12.41 3.47 24.59
CA HIS A 229 -13.41 4.53 24.41
C HIS A 229 -13.19 5.66 25.42
N ASN A 230 -12.64 6.77 24.95
CA ASN A 230 -12.42 7.97 25.76
C ASN A 230 -12.56 9.26 24.92
N ALA A 231 -12.61 10.41 25.58
CA ALA A 231 -12.84 11.70 24.93
C ALA A 231 -11.72 12.13 23.98
N ASP A 232 -10.48 11.68 24.22
CA ASP A 232 -9.34 11.99 23.37
C ASP A 232 -9.38 11.18 22.06
N LEU A 233 -9.82 9.91 22.11
CA LEU A 233 -10.10 9.12 20.91
C LEU A 233 -11.22 9.77 20.07
N ASP A 234 -12.31 10.20 20.72
CA ASP A 234 -13.41 10.86 19.99
C ASP A 234 -12.92 12.15 19.31
N SER A 235 -12.08 12.93 20.01
CA SER A 235 -11.46 14.14 19.48
C SER A 235 -10.49 13.84 18.33
N LEU A 236 -9.71 12.75 18.44
CA LEU A 236 -8.79 12.29 17.39
C LEU A 236 -9.55 11.91 16.12
N ILE A 237 -10.63 11.14 16.22
CA ILE A 237 -11.47 10.76 15.08
C ILE A 237 -12.00 12.01 14.36
N LEU A 238 -12.39 13.04 15.10
CA LEU A 238 -12.84 14.31 14.52
C LEU A 238 -11.70 15.09 13.84
N ALA A 239 -10.48 15.02 14.38
CA ALA A 239 -9.34 15.81 13.91
C ALA A 239 -8.60 15.24 12.68
N VAL A 240 -8.57 13.91 12.51
CA VAL A 240 -7.94 13.28 11.33
C VAL A 240 -8.78 13.50 10.06
N ASP A 241 -8.17 13.52 8.89
CA ASP A 241 -8.92 13.63 7.61
C ASP A 241 -9.65 12.31 7.28
N TYR A 242 -9.09 11.16 7.68
CA TYR A 242 -9.70 9.84 7.59
C TYR A 242 -9.16 8.90 8.68
N VAL A 243 -9.80 7.74 8.87
CA VAL A 243 -9.32 6.68 9.77
C VAL A 243 -8.59 5.61 8.96
N SER A 244 -7.32 5.36 9.29
CA SER A 244 -6.53 4.25 8.76
C SER A 244 -6.50 3.12 9.77
N MET A 245 -7.26 2.05 9.54
CA MET A 245 -7.40 0.95 10.51
C MET A 245 -6.67 -0.32 10.07
N HIS A 246 -6.16 -1.09 11.03
CA HIS A 246 -5.54 -2.39 10.80
C HIS A 246 -6.45 -3.53 11.25
N THR A 247 -6.39 -4.65 10.52
CA THR A 247 -7.08 -5.90 10.87
C THR A 247 -6.19 -7.08 10.48
N TYR A 248 -6.02 -8.06 11.36
CA TYR A 248 -5.14 -9.21 11.12
C TYR A 248 -5.80 -10.54 11.50
N PRO A 249 -6.73 -11.05 10.65
CA PRO A 249 -7.28 -12.39 10.83
C PRO A 249 -6.19 -13.45 10.93
N PHE A 250 -5.07 -13.29 10.22
CA PHE A 250 -3.92 -14.21 10.30
C PHE A 250 -3.47 -14.46 11.75
N HIS A 251 -3.25 -13.40 12.53
CA HIS A 251 -2.88 -13.51 13.94
C HIS A 251 -4.03 -14.07 14.79
N ASP A 252 -5.27 -13.67 14.49
CA ASP A 252 -6.44 -14.14 15.20
C ASP A 252 -6.77 -15.62 14.95
N THR A 253 -6.19 -16.27 13.93
CA THR A 253 -6.21 -17.74 13.82
C THR A 253 -5.60 -18.46 15.04
N HIS A 254 -4.80 -17.75 15.83
CA HIS A 254 -4.30 -18.18 17.13
C HIS A 254 -5.00 -17.46 18.29
N TYR A 255 -4.99 -16.11 18.30
CA TYR A 255 -5.40 -15.32 19.46
C TYR A 255 -6.93 -15.20 19.64
N ASN A 256 -7.70 -15.21 18.55
CA ASN A 256 -9.17 -15.20 18.59
C ASN A 256 -9.77 -16.12 17.49
N PRO A 257 -9.58 -17.44 17.61
CA PRO A 257 -9.67 -18.35 16.48
C PRO A 257 -11.10 -18.83 16.17
N THR A 258 -12.11 -18.09 16.62
CA THR A 258 -13.54 -18.47 16.55
C THR A 258 -14.05 -18.60 15.11
N PHE A 259 -13.46 -17.88 14.16
CA PHE A 259 -13.78 -18.00 12.73
C PHE A 259 -12.92 -19.06 12.01
N TRP A 260 -11.86 -19.56 12.65
CA TRP A 260 -10.84 -20.40 12.04
C TRP A 260 -10.97 -21.88 12.43
N LYS A 261 -11.17 -22.18 13.72
CA LYS A 261 -11.28 -23.54 14.26
C LYS A 261 -12.50 -23.73 15.17
N GLY A 262 -13.00 -24.95 15.29
CA GLY A 262 -14.18 -25.27 16.09
C GLY A 262 -15.05 -26.37 15.49
N GLY A 263 -15.78 -27.10 16.34
CA GLY A 263 -16.46 -28.35 15.95
C GLY A 263 -17.58 -28.24 14.90
N GLU A 264 -18.02 -27.02 14.57
CA GLU A 264 -19.01 -26.77 13.50
C GLU A 264 -18.36 -26.41 12.15
N LEU A 265 -17.04 -26.19 12.12
CA LEU A 265 -16.31 -25.80 10.92
C LEU A 265 -15.73 -27.05 10.23
N ASP A 266 -15.81 -27.11 8.91
CA ASP A 266 -15.14 -28.14 8.12
C ASP A 266 -13.68 -27.72 7.87
N PRO A 267 -12.68 -28.40 8.49
CA PRO A 267 -11.27 -28.08 8.25
C PRO A 267 -10.81 -28.47 6.84
N THR A 268 -11.56 -29.27 6.10
CA THR A 268 -11.21 -29.64 4.71
C THR A 268 -11.60 -28.55 3.70
N ASP A 269 -12.47 -27.62 4.09
CA ASP A 269 -12.87 -26.49 3.26
C ASP A 269 -11.95 -25.28 3.48
N VAL A 270 -10.76 -25.34 2.88
CA VAL A 270 -9.77 -24.25 2.93
C VAL A 270 -10.35 -22.95 2.36
N ASN A 271 -11.11 -23.02 1.26
CA ASN A 271 -11.68 -21.83 0.63
C ASN A 271 -12.72 -21.17 1.53
N GLY A 272 -13.60 -21.95 2.16
CA GLY A 272 -14.54 -21.44 3.14
C GLY A 272 -13.86 -20.87 4.38
N ALA A 273 -12.76 -21.47 4.85
CA ALA A 273 -11.97 -20.91 5.95
C ALA A 273 -11.38 -19.54 5.61
N MET A 274 -10.84 -19.37 4.39
CA MET A 274 -10.33 -18.08 3.93
C MET A 274 -11.47 -17.06 3.69
N GLY A 275 -12.62 -17.50 3.21
CA GLY A 275 -13.81 -16.65 3.12
C GLY A 275 -14.27 -16.13 4.49
N ARG A 276 -14.23 -16.97 5.54
CA ARG A 276 -14.49 -16.54 6.92
C ARG A 276 -13.44 -15.56 7.44
N ALA A 277 -12.17 -15.73 7.07
CA ALA A 277 -11.11 -14.78 7.43
C ALA A 277 -11.34 -13.40 6.82
N VAL A 278 -11.74 -13.31 5.56
CA VAL A 278 -12.11 -12.02 4.92
C VAL A 278 -13.36 -11.42 5.59
N ALA A 279 -14.39 -12.24 5.87
CA ALA A 279 -15.58 -11.78 6.59
C ALA A 279 -15.24 -11.28 8.01
N TYR A 280 -14.25 -11.87 8.66
CA TYR A 280 -13.76 -11.41 9.95
C TYR A 280 -13.16 -10.00 9.88
N SER A 281 -12.34 -9.71 8.85
CA SER A 281 -11.85 -8.35 8.59
C SER A 281 -12.99 -7.37 8.29
N GLN A 282 -13.99 -7.78 7.51
CA GLN A 282 -15.18 -6.97 7.22
C GLN A 282 -15.94 -6.61 8.51
N ASN A 283 -16.07 -7.54 9.45
CA ASN A 283 -16.75 -7.31 10.72
C ASN A 283 -15.97 -6.35 11.64
N GLN A 284 -14.65 -6.51 11.73
CA GLN A 284 -13.80 -5.56 12.48
C GLN A 284 -13.88 -4.15 11.87
N TYR A 285 -13.87 -4.06 10.53
CA TYR A 285 -14.06 -2.80 9.82
C TYR A 285 -15.43 -2.17 10.09
N ALA A 286 -16.50 -2.96 10.03
CA ALA A 286 -17.85 -2.48 10.33
C ALA A 286 -17.96 -1.93 11.75
N SER A 287 -17.30 -2.57 12.73
CA SER A 287 -17.31 -2.11 14.13
C SER A 287 -16.60 -0.76 14.30
N VAL A 288 -15.49 -0.53 13.59
CA VAL A 288 -14.83 0.79 13.55
C VAL A 288 -15.73 1.83 12.88
N VAL A 289 -16.31 1.49 11.73
CA VAL A 289 -17.23 2.38 11.01
C VAL A 289 -18.43 2.78 11.87
N ASP A 290 -19.02 1.84 12.61
CA ASP A 290 -20.13 2.09 13.52
C ASP A 290 -19.71 3.05 14.65
N TYR A 291 -18.51 2.86 15.23
CA TYR A 291 -18.00 3.78 16.25
C TYR A 291 -17.78 5.19 15.69
N VAL A 292 -17.04 5.28 14.58
CA VAL A 292 -16.62 6.53 13.92
C VAL A 292 -17.83 7.34 13.44
N ARG A 293 -18.82 6.69 12.82
CA ARG A 293 -20.00 7.38 12.25
C ARG A 293 -20.96 7.95 13.30
N ARG A 294 -20.84 7.54 14.57
CA ARG A 294 -21.55 8.23 15.67
C ARG A 294 -21.01 9.63 15.93
N LEU A 295 -19.74 9.87 15.60
CA LEU A 295 -19.05 11.14 15.80
C LEU A 295 -19.07 11.98 14.52
N ASP A 296 -18.72 11.39 13.38
CA ASP A 296 -18.77 12.03 12.07
C ASP A 296 -19.30 11.04 11.02
N PRO A 297 -20.53 11.24 10.51
CA PRO A 297 -21.17 10.31 9.58
C PRO A 297 -20.46 10.22 8.22
N ASN A 298 -19.61 11.17 7.87
CA ASN A 298 -18.93 11.25 6.58
C ASN A 298 -17.44 10.88 6.65
N LYS A 299 -16.90 10.60 7.84
CA LYS A 299 -15.48 10.27 8.02
C LYS A 299 -15.12 8.99 7.22
N PRO A 300 -14.20 9.06 6.26
CA PRO A 300 -13.76 7.88 5.53
C PRO A 300 -12.97 6.94 6.45
N VAL A 301 -13.11 5.64 6.23
CA VAL A 301 -12.35 4.59 6.89
C VAL A 301 -11.68 3.74 5.80
N HIS A 302 -10.37 3.53 5.92
CA HIS A 302 -9.60 2.73 4.99
C HIS A 302 -8.77 1.66 5.73
N ILE A 303 -8.36 0.61 5.01
CA ILE A 303 -7.51 -0.43 5.57
C ILE A 303 -6.05 0.03 5.44
N GLY A 304 -5.50 0.51 6.56
CA GLY A 304 -4.12 0.92 6.69
C GLY A 304 -3.13 -0.24 6.72
N GLU A 305 -3.59 -1.40 7.19
CA GLU A 305 -2.78 -2.61 7.17
C GLU A 305 -3.63 -3.88 7.34
N THR A 306 -3.26 -4.90 6.57
CA THR A 306 -3.71 -6.28 6.77
C THR A 306 -2.85 -7.19 5.90
N GLY A 307 -2.63 -8.43 6.32
CA GLY A 307 -1.76 -9.34 5.60
C GLY A 307 -1.93 -10.79 6.02
N TRP A 308 -1.29 -11.67 5.27
CA TRP A 308 -1.26 -13.10 5.55
C TRP A 308 0.10 -13.67 5.19
N ALA A 309 0.84 -14.19 6.17
CA ALA A 309 2.19 -14.72 5.93
C ALA A 309 2.15 -16.08 5.22
N SER A 310 3.13 -16.31 4.35
CA SER A 310 3.25 -17.56 3.58
C SER A 310 4.01 -18.67 4.30
N VAL A 311 4.73 -18.36 5.38
CA VAL A 311 5.53 -19.32 6.16
C VAL A 311 5.41 -18.98 7.64
N SER A 312 5.44 -20.01 8.50
CA SER A 312 5.58 -19.86 9.95
C SER A 312 6.02 -21.21 10.53
N ASP A 313 6.92 -21.18 11.51
CA ASP A 313 7.26 -22.32 12.36
C ASP A 313 6.65 -22.22 13.78
N GLY A 314 6.00 -21.10 14.09
CA GLY A 314 5.37 -20.81 15.38
C GLY A 314 3.87 -21.09 15.41
N PHE A 315 3.11 -20.18 16.01
CA PHE A 315 1.67 -20.34 16.25
C PHE A 315 0.82 -20.49 14.99
N TYR A 316 1.32 -20.07 13.83
CA TYR A 316 0.57 -20.06 12.57
C TYR A 316 0.99 -21.20 11.64
N GLY A 317 2.04 -21.93 12.00
CA GLY A 317 2.66 -23.00 11.23
C GLY A 317 1.97 -24.36 11.36
N PRO A 318 2.64 -25.44 10.90
CA PRO A 318 2.10 -26.81 10.89
C PRO A 318 1.61 -27.36 12.23
N GLU A 319 2.30 -26.99 13.31
CA GLU A 319 1.99 -27.40 14.69
C GLU A 319 1.01 -26.44 15.40
N GLY A 320 0.65 -25.33 14.74
CA GLY A 320 -0.22 -24.28 15.25
C GLY A 320 -1.56 -24.24 14.53
N SER A 321 -1.96 -23.05 14.09
CA SER A 321 -3.23 -22.82 13.41
C SER A 321 -3.27 -23.33 11.96
N ARG A 322 -2.10 -23.68 11.37
CA ARG A 322 -1.96 -24.10 9.96
C ARG A 322 -2.46 -23.05 8.98
N ALA A 323 -2.23 -21.78 9.32
CA ALA A 323 -2.65 -20.63 8.54
C ALA A 323 -1.63 -20.28 7.44
N SER A 324 -0.33 -20.49 7.65
CA SER A 324 0.70 -19.97 6.75
C SER A 324 1.02 -20.90 5.57
N ASP A 325 0.62 -20.49 4.37
CA ASP A 325 1.11 -21.00 3.07
C ASP A 325 0.75 -20.00 1.95
N GLU A 326 1.43 -20.08 0.80
CA GLU A 326 1.18 -19.15 -0.31
C GLU A 326 -0.23 -19.29 -0.92
N TYR A 327 -0.89 -20.46 -0.76
CA TYR A 327 -2.25 -20.64 -1.28
C TYR A 327 -3.26 -19.84 -0.44
N LYS A 328 -3.21 -19.96 0.89
CA LYS A 328 -4.04 -19.15 1.79
C LYS A 328 -3.71 -17.67 1.70
N GLN A 329 -2.43 -17.31 1.57
CA GLN A 329 -2.02 -15.93 1.33
C GLN A 329 -2.70 -15.37 0.06
N ALA A 330 -2.70 -16.12 -1.05
CA ALA A 330 -3.36 -15.69 -2.28
C ALA A 330 -4.86 -15.52 -2.12
N LEU A 331 -5.54 -16.48 -1.49
CA LEU A 331 -6.98 -16.38 -1.22
C LEU A 331 -7.32 -15.15 -0.37
N PHE A 332 -6.52 -14.86 0.65
CA PHE A 332 -6.71 -13.67 1.48
C PHE A 332 -6.44 -12.37 0.71
N TYR A 333 -5.31 -12.29 0.00
CA TYR A 333 -4.95 -11.14 -0.83
C TYR A 333 -6.04 -10.81 -1.84
N HIS A 334 -6.50 -11.79 -2.62
CA HIS A 334 -7.53 -11.57 -3.62
C HIS A 334 -8.89 -11.23 -3.00
N GLY A 335 -9.29 -11.91 -1.92
CA GLY A 335 -10.55 -11.61 -1.23
C GLY A 335 -10.57 -10.20 -0.62
N MET A 336 -9.45 -9.77 -0.03
CA MET A 336 -9.29 -8.39 0.46
C MET A 336 -9.32 -7.38 -0.67
N ARG A 337 -8.63 -7.63 -1.80
CA ARG A 337 -8.67 -6.75 -2.97
C ARG A 337 -10.07 -6.62 -3.56
N GLU A 338 -10.75 -7.74 -3.78
CA GLU A 338 -12.13 -7.76 -4.30
C GLU A 338 -13.08 -6.96 -3.40
N TRP A 339 -13.07 -7.23 -2.09
CA TRP A 339 -13.91 -6.51 -1.15
C TRP A 339 -13.60 -5.01 -1.13
N THR A 340 -12.33 -4.64 -0.97
CA THR A 340 -11.96 -3.24 -0.74
C THR A 340 -12.15 -2.39 -2.01
N GLN A 341 -11.78 -2.91 -3.19
CA GLN A 341 -11.99 -2.22 -4.46
C GLN A 341 -13.47 -2.04 -4.81
N SER A 342 -14.30 -3.07 -4.58
CA SER A 342 -15.76 -2.96 -4.82
C SER A 342 -16.47 -2.03 -3.83
N SER A 343 -15.87 -1.78 -2.67
CA SER A 343 -16.43 -0.95 -1.60
C SER A 343 -15.87 0.47 -1.55
N GLY A 344 -14.98 0.85 -2.48
CA GLY A 344 -14.33 2.16 -2.46
C GLY A 344 -13.40 2.35 -1.26
N ILE A 345 -12.69 1.30 -0.87
CA ILE A 345 -11.80 1.27 0.29
C ILE A 345 -10.36 1.05 -0.21
N SER A 346 -9.43 1.93 0.14
CA SER A 346 -8.00 1.63 -0.04
C SER A 346 -7.55 0.57 0.96
N CYS A 347 -6.70 -0.34 0.49
CA CYS A 347 -6.08 -1.37 1.30
C CYS A 347 -4.57 -1.35 1.10
N PHE A 348 -3.84 -0.84 2.08
CA PHE A 348 -2.38 -0.94 2.14
C PHE A 348 -2.02 -2.35 2.61
N TYR A 349 -2.10 -3.31 1.68
CA TYR A 349 -1.85 -4.72 1.97
C TYR A 349 -0.40 -4.94 2.43
N PHE A 350 -0.24 -5.75 3.46
CA PHE A 350 1.03 -6.10 4.08
C PHE A 350 1.47 -7.51 3.62
N GLU A 351 2.53 -7.63 2.82
CA GLU A 351 3.41 -6.57 2.32
C GLU A 351 3.92 -6.81 0.90
N ALA A 352 4.68 -5.85 0.36
CA ALA A 352 5.29 -5.96 -0.96
C ALA A 352 6.31 -7.10 -1.06
N PHE A 353 7.38 -7.05 -0.26
CA PHE A 353 8.50 -7.99 -0.30
C PHE A 353 8.76 -8.53 1.10
N ASP A 354 9.14 -9.81 1.20
CA ASP A 354 9.60 -10.39 2.46
C ASP A 354 10.78 -9.61 3.05
N GLU A 355 10.68 -9.29 4.34
CA GLU A 355 11.65 -8.48 5.08
C GLU A 355 12.35 -9.28 6.20
N PRO A 356 13.54 -9.86 5.97
CA PRO A 356 14.21 -10.78 6.92
C PRO A 356 14.67 -10.16 8.25
N TRP A 357 14.64 -8.84 8.36
CA TRP A 357 15.07 -8.14 9.57
C TRP A 357 14.05 -8.19 10.70
N LYS A 358 12.76 -8.43 10.39
CA LYS A 358 11.68 -8.38 11.37
C LYS A 358 11.82 -9.48 12.43
N SER A 359 12.31 -10.65 12.04
CA SER A 359 12.74 -11.71 12.95
C SER A 359 14.10 -12.28 12.51
N ALA A 360 15.14 -11.47 12.65
CA ALA A 360 16.50 -11.82 12.21
C ALA A 360 17.05 -13.12 12.84
N ALA A 361 16.65 -13.43 14.08
CA ALA A 361 17.08 -14.62 14.80
C ALA A 361 16.30 -15.89 14.41
N ASN A 362 15.12 -15.75 13.82
CA ASN A 362 14.29 -16.86 13.36
C ASN A 362 13.84 -16.64 11.90
N PRO A 363 14.61 -17.10 10.91
CA PRO A 363 14.28 -16.94 9.49
C PRO A 363 12.94 -17.55 9.07
N THR A 364 12.36 -18.48 9.84
CA THR A 364 11.08 -19.14 9.56
C THR A 364 9.89 -18.53 10.32
N ASP A 365 10.14 -17.46 11.08
CA ASP A 365 9.10 -16.67 11.73
C ASP A 365 8.21 -15.97 10.71
N SER A 366 6.90 -15.95 10.94
CA SER A 366 5.93 -15.37 10.02
C SER A 366 6.19 -13.92 9.67
N GLU A 367 6.77 -13.14 10.58
CA GLU A 367 7.07 -11.73 10.35
C GLU A 367 7.95 -11.53 9.11
N ASN A 368 8.84 -12.48 8.79
CA ASN A 368 9.72 -12.37 7.62
C ASN A 368 9.03 -12.74 6.29
N HIS A 369 7.76 -13.18 6.29
CA HIS A 369 7.13 -13.88 5.15
C HIS A 369 5.77 -13.32 4.71
N PHE A 370 5.50 -12.04 4.97
CA PHE A 370 4.25 -11.37 4.54
C PHE A 370 4.26 -10.89 3.09
N GLY A 371 5.43 -10.86 2.44
CA GLY A 371 5.59 -10.33 1.09
C GLY A 371 4.78 -11.09 0.05
N LEU A 372 4.29 -10.38 -0.97
CA LEU A 372 3.82 -10.97 -2.24
C LEU A 372 5.00 -11.46 -3.09
N PHE A 373 6.17 -10.86 -2.89
CA PHE A 373 7.44 -11.33 -3.42
C PHE A 373 8.32 -11.85 -2.28
N THR A 374 9.18 -12.82 -2.58
CA THR A 374 10.27 -13.21 -1.68
C THR A 374 11.32 -12.09 -1.60
N LYS A 375 12.25 -12.20 -0.64
CA LYS A 375 13.34 -11.22 -0.49
C LYS A 375 14.19 -11.05 -1.76
N ASP A 376 14.33 -12.14 -2.54
CA ASP A 376 15.13 -12.20 -3.77
C ASP A 376 14.29 -11.85 -5.02
N GLY A 377 12.99 -11.58 -4.87
CA GLY A 377 12.11 -11.13 -5.95
C GLY A 377 11.32 -12.22 -6.67
N GLU A 378 11.30 -13.45 -6.16
CA GLU A 378 10.37 -14.46 -6.70
C GLU A 378 8.93 -14.09 -6.35
N ALA A 379 8.04 -14.19 -7.33
CA ALA A 379 6.62 -13.88 -7.17
C ALA A 379 5.91 -15.06 -6.50
N LYS A 380 5.28 -14.84 -5.33
CA LYS A 380 4.50 -15.88 -4.65
C LYS A 380 3.18 -16.14 -5.35
N PHE A 381 2.52 -17.22 -4.97
CA PHE A 381 1.33 -17.75 -5.64
C PHE A 381 0.24 -16.70 -5.96
N ALA A 382 0.04 -15.71 -5.06
CA ALA A 382 -0.92 -14.62 -5.23
C ALA A 382 -0.74 -13.79 -6.51
N ILE A 383 0.48 -13.77 -7.07
CA ILE A 383 0.84 -12.93 -8.22
C ILE A 383 1.51 -13.72 -9.36
N TRP A 384 1.47 -15.06 -9.32
CA TRP A 384 1.86 -15.90 -10.46
C TRP A 384 1.19 -15.48 -11.78
N PRO A 385 -0.13 -15.16 -11.83
CA PRO A 385 -0.76 -14.74 -13.07
C PRO A 385 -0.10 -13.53 -13.73
N LEU A 386 0.49 -12.62 -12.94
CA LEU A 386 1.20 -11.45 -13.48
C LEU A 386 2.53 -11.85 -14.14
N VAL A 387 3.23 -12.85 -13.60
CA VAL A 387 4.43 -13.40 -14.23
C VAL A 387 4.08 -14.09 -15.55
N GLU A 388 3.02 -14.90 -15.57
CA GLU A 388 2.53 -15.58 -16.78
C GLU A 388 2.10 -14.60 -17.90
N GLN A 389 1.64 -13.41 -17.51
CA GLN A 389 1.26 -12.33 -18.42
C GLN A 389 2.47 -11.51 -18.92
N GLY A 390 3.69 -11.80 -18.45
CA GLY A 390 4.90 -11.06 -18.82
C GLY A 390 4.98 -9.66 -18.19
N VAL A 391 4.22 -9.38 -17.13
CA VAL A 391 4.18 -8.05 -16.47
C VAL A 391 5.55 -7.61 -15.98
N PHE A 392 6.41 -8.56 -15.61
CA PHE A 392 7.72 -8.31 -15.02
C PHE A 392 8.88 -8.56 -16.00
N ASP A 393 8.61 -8.71 -17.30
CA ASP A 393 9.64 -9.00 -18.29
C ASP A 393 10.73 -7.92 -18.30
N GLY A 394 11.99 -8.35 -18.14
CA GLY A 394 13.16 -7.46 -18.08
C GLY A 394 13.33 -6.72 -16.75
N LEU A 395 12.44 -6.89 -15.78
CA LEU A 395 12.63 -6.39 -14.41
C LEU A 395 13.41 -7.40 -13.58
N THR A 396 14.23 -6.87 -12.66
CA THR A 396 15.02 -7.68 -11.75
C THR A 396 15.08 -7.06 -10.36
N ARG A 397 15.31 -7.89 -9.34
CA ARG A 397 15.65 -7.46 -7.98
C ARG A 397 17.01 -8.02 -7.60
N ASP A 398 18.01 -7.16 -7.36
CA ASP A 398 19.43 -7.58 -7.20
C ASP A 398 19.93 -8.49 -8.34
N GLY A 399 19.47 -8.24 -9.57
CA GLY A 399 19.83 -9.04 -10.75
C GLY A 399 19.10 -10.39 -10.87
N HIS A 400 18.23 -10.74 -9.92
CA HIS A 400 17.35 -11.91 -10.05
C HIS A 400 16.12 -11.54 -10.88
N GLU A 401 15.83 -12.33 -11.90
CA GLU A 401 14.58 -12.22 -12.67
C GLU A 401 13.37 -12.54 -11.79
N ILE A 402 12.28 -11.83 -12.02
CA ILE A 402 11.02 -12.08 -11.31
C ILE A 402 10.38 -13.35 -11.90
N ARG A 403 10.46 -14.44 -11.15
CA ARG A 403 9.95 -15.77 -11.53
C ARG A 403 8.97 -16.28 -10.48
N PRO A 404 8.03 -17.18 -10.82
CA PRO A 404 7.15 -17.75 -9.81
C PRO A 404 7.96 -18.61 -8.83
N THR A 405 7.62 -18.52 -7.55
CA THR A 405 7.99 -19.53 -6.54
C THR A 405 7.58 -20.92 -7.02
N TYR A 406 8.19 -21.97 -6.47
CA TYR A 406 7.93 -23.36 -6.86
C TYR A 406 8.09 -23.64 -8.38
N ALA A 407 8.84 -22.79 -9.09
CA ALA A 407 8.97 -22.82 -10.55
C ALA A 407 7.60 -22.82 -11.28
N GLY A 408 6.56 -22.22 -10.68
CA GLY A 408 5.19 -22.18 -11.22
C GLY A 408 4.45 -23.52 -11.19
N GLN A 409 4.98 -24.53 -10.48
CA GLN A 409 4.36 -25.85 -10.39
C GLN A 409 3.43 -25.93 -9.18
N ARG A 410 2.13 -25.87 -9.45
CA ARG A 410 1.08 -25.91 -8.42
C ARG A 410 1.18 -27.15 -7.53
N GLU A 411 1.55 -28.30 -8.09
CA GLU A 411 1.68 -29.56 -7.36
C GLU A 411 2.81 -29.55 -6.32
N LEU A 412 3.78 -28.63 -6.43
CA LEU A 412 4.81 -28.45 -5.41
C LEU A 412 4.28 -27.59 -4.26
N LEU A 413 3.56 -26.50 -4.56
CA LEU A 413 2.89 -25.68 -3.55
C LEU A 413 1.90 -26.51 -2.71
N ASP A 414 1.06 -27.31 -3.37
CA ASP A 414 0.01 -28.09 -2.69
C ASP A 414 0.55 -29.08 -1.65
N ARG A 415 1.84 -29.46 -1.72
CA ARG A 415 2.48 -30.31 -0.70
C ARG A 415 2.68 -29.60 0.64
N HIS A 416 2.67 -28.26 0.62
CA HIS A 416 2.86 -27.41 1.80
C HIS A 416 1.52 -26.89 2.36
N VAL A 417 0.43 -27.01 1.60
CA VAL A 417 -0.89 -26.55 2.02
C VAL A 417 -1.49 -27.55 3.01
N LEU A 418 -1.69 -27.09 4.25
CA LEU A 418 -2.35 -27.86 5.29
C LEU A 418 -3.80 -27.42 5.45
N ASN A 419 -4.70 -28.34 5.74
CA ASN A 419 -6.04 -27.98 6.20
C ASN A 419 -5.94 -27.15 7.49
N PRO A 420 -6.77 -26.10 7.68
CA PRO A 420 -6.92 -25.40 8.95
C PRO A 420 -6.94 -26.36 10.14
N ALA A 421 -6.37 -25.92 11.26
CA ALA A 421 -6.42 -26.69 12.49
C ALA A 421 -7.89 -27.01 12.86
N PRO A 422 -8.20 -28.26 13.27
CA PRO A 422 -9.56 -28.68 13.60
C PRO A 422 -10.14 -27.95 14.82
#